data_AF-A0A5M9HYQ6-F1
#
_entry.id   AF-A0A5M9HYQ6-F1
#
_cell.length_a   1.000
_cell.length_b   1.000
_cell.length_c   1.000
_cell.angle_alpha   90.00
_cell.angle_beta   90.00
_cell.angle_gamma   90.00
#
_symmetry.space_group_name_H-M   'P 1'
#
loop_
_entity.id
_entity.type
_entity.pdbx_description
1 polymer ?
#
loop_
_entity_poly.entity_id
_entity_poly.type
_entity_poly.pdbx_seq_one_letter_code
_entity_poly.pdbx_strand_id
1 'polypeptide(L)'
;MSNLSYRTAGDYLIPELTIEKPPTVLLGKYGMMRRTYLKQHRGGTYQSLLLSGQLNEHLQEIEQTAQERIELLMSQLLENEPAPEKKKDPIGWAAHMNMLHQMAEETVLSELIYS
;
A
#
# COMPACT_ATOMS: atom_id res chain seq x y z
N MET A 1 31.35 11.58 3.57
CA MET A 1 31.50 12.65 4.58
C MET A 1 30.38 13.65 4.32
N SER A 2 29.48 13.85 5.28
CA SER A 2 28.36 14.79 5.12
C SER A 2 28.91 16.21 5.28
N ASN A 3 28.85 17.03 4.23
CA ASN A 3 29.22 18.45 4.30
C ASN A 3 28.10 19.21 5.02
N LEU A 4 28.35 19.61 6.28
CA LEU A 4 27.41 20.40 7.07
C LEU A 4 27.62 21.89 6.75
N SER A 5 26.60 22.54 6.17
CA SER A 5 26.60 24.00 5.95
C SER A 5 26.25 24.72 7.25
N TYR A 6 26.79 25.92 7.45
CA TYR A 6 26.55 26.73 8.64
C TYR A 6 26.19 28.16 8.23
N ARG A 7 25.24 28.76 8.95
CA ARG A 7 24.91 30.19 8.84
C ARG A 7 25.30 30.93 10.12
N THR A 8 25.81 32.14 9.98
CA THR A 8 26.12 33.03 11.11
C THR A 8 24.84 33.67 11.66
N ALA A 9 24.68 33.63 12.98
CA ALA A 9 23.61 34.30 13.72
C ALA A 9 24.20 34.98 14.95
N GLY A 10 24.53 36.28 14.81
CA GLY A 10 25.33 37.00 15.81
C GLY A 10 26.73 36.41 15.91
N ASP A 11 27.15 36.06 17.13
CA ASP A 11 28.47 35.47 17.42
C ASP A 11 28.51 33.94 17.28
N TYR A 12 27.42 33.32 16.81
CA TYR A 12 27.28 31.87 16.72
C TYR A 12 27.16 31.38 15.28
N LEU A 13 27.68 30.18 15.03
CA LEU A 13 27.44 29.40 13.81
C LEU A 13 26.33 28.38 14.08
N ILE A 14 25.23 28.50 13.33
CA ILE A 14 24.10 27.58 13.41
C ILE A 14 24.17 26.65 12.20
N PRO A 15 24.19 25.32 12.39
CA PRO A 15 24.16 24.38 11.28
C PRO A 15 22.85 24.51 10.51
N GLU A 16 22.95 24.54 9.17
CA GLU A 16 21.80 24.48 8.28
C GLU A 16 21.34 23.03 8.17
N LEU A 17 20.40 22.69 9.04
CA LEU A 17 19.76 21.37 9.04
C LEU A 17 18.59 21.39 8.06
N THR A 18 18.76 20.82 6.88
CA THR A 18 17.63 20.49 6.00
C THR A 18 17.12 19.10 6.36
N ILE A 19 15.87 19.00 6.78
CA ILE A 19 15.18 17.71 6.86
C ILE A 19 14.82 17.34 5.43
N GLU A 20 15.49 16.32 4.88
CA GLU A 20 15.05 15.71 3.63
C GLU A 20 13.62 15.20 3.86
N LYS A 21 12.65 15.83 3.20
CA LYS A 21 11.29 15.34 3.25
C LYS A 21 11.28 14.00 2.53
N PRO A 22 10.81 12.91 3.17
CA PRO A 22 10.67 11.66 2.45
C PRO A 22 9.78 11.90 1.22
N PRO A 23 10.08 11.26 0.09
CA PRO A 23 9.31 11.45 -1.13
C PRO A 23 7.83 11.18 -0.85
N THR A 24 6.96 12.03 -1.39
CA THR A 24 5.52 11.80 -1.35
C THR A 24 5.21 10.62 -2.25
N VAL A 25 5.07 9.45 -1.65
CA VAL A 25 4.65 8.25 -2.36
C VAL A 25 3.14 8.32 -2.59
N LEU A 26 2.72 8.22 -3.85
CA LEU A 26 1.31 8.03 -4.18
C LEU A 26 0.92 6.60 -3.81
N LEU A 27 0.28 6.45 -2.66
CA LEU A 27 -0.24 5.16 -2.22
C LEU A 27 -1.49 4.78 -3.01
N GLY A 28 -1.53 3.54 -3.47
CA GLY A 28 -2.72 2.94 -4.06
C GLY A 28 -3.79 2.62 -3.01
N LYS A 29 -4.81 1.87 -3.45
CA LYS A 29 -5.98 1.53 -2.62
C LYS A 29 -5.56 0.75 -1.37
N TYR A 30 -4.72 -0.28 -1.52
CA TYR A 30 -4.36 -1.21 -0.45
C TYR A 30 -3.40 -0.57 0.55
N GLY A 31 -2.42 0.21 0.09
CA GLY A 31 -1.54 1.00 0.95
C GLY A 31 -2.33 2.00 1.80
N MET A 32 -3.34 2.66 1.22
CA MET A 32 -4.21 3.57 1.95
C MET A 32 -5.08 2.86 3.00
N MET A 33 -5.61 1.68 2.67
CA MET A 33 -6.36 0.86 3.62
C MET A 33 -5.48 0.38 4.78
N ARG A 34 -4.28 -0.15 4.50
CA ARG A 34 -3.33 -0.59 5.53
C ARG A 34 -2.93 0.56 6.45
N ARG A 35 -2.65 1.74 5.88
CA ARG A 35 -2.34 2.95 6.67
C ARG A 35 -3.47 3.31 7.62
N THR A 36 -4.70 3.27 7.14
CA THR A 36 -5.89 3.58 7.94
C THR A 36 -6.08 2.56 9.06
N TYR A 37 -5.95 1.27 8.74
CA TYR A 37 -6.04 0.20 9.73
C TYR A 37 -4.96 0.31 10.81
N LEU A 38 -3.69 0.50 10.42
CA LEU A 38 -2.60 0.67 11.37
C LEU A 38 -2.84 1.86 12.31
N LYS A 39 -3.32 2.99 11.78
CA LYS A 39 -3.59 4.18 12.58
C LYS A 39 -4.75 3.99 13.56
N GLN A 40 -5.80 3.28 13.16
CA GLN A 40 -7.03 3.12 13.97
C GLN A 40 -6.95 1.95 14.96
N HIS A 41 -6.29 0.85 14.58
CA HIS A 41 -6.32 -0.41 15.33
C HIS A 41 -4.95 -0.88 15.82
N ARG A 42 -3.84 -0.40 15.22
CA ARG A 42 -2.46 -0.81 15.57
C ARG A 42 -1.55 0.41 15.82
N GLY A 43 -2.00 1.33 16.66
CA GLY A 43 -1.34 2.62 16.88
C GLY A 43 0.16 2.51 17.26
N GLY A 44 0.55 1.50 18.05
CA GLY A 44 1.95 1.27 18.41
C GLY A 44 2.83 0.94 17.19
N THR A 45 2.39 0.01 16.34
CA THR A 45 3.08 -0.35 15.09
C THR A 45 3.15 0.85 14.15
N TYR A 46 2.05 1.60 14.01
CA TYR A 46 2.01 2.80 13.18
C TYR A 46 3.04 3.83 13.64
N GLN A 47 3.10 4.14 14.94
CA GLN A 47 4.06 5.09 15.48
C GLN A 47 5.50 4.60 15.32
N SER A 48 5.77 3.32 15.55
CA SER A 48 7.11 2.74 15.36
C SER A 48 7.61 2.92 13.93
N LEU A 49 6.78 2.58 12.93
CA LEU A 49 7.11 2.73 11.51
C LEU A 49 7.26 4.19 11.09
N LEU A 50 6.44 5.08 11.66
CA LEU A 50 6.51 6.52 11.39
C LEU A 50 7.82 7.12 11.93
N LEU A 51 8.19 6.76 13.16
CA LEU A 51 9.40 7.25 13.82
C LEU A 51 10.69 6.68 13.22
N SER A 52 10.65 5.43 12.73
CA SER A 52 11.78 4.84 12.01
C SER A 52 11.91 5.34 10.57
N GLY A 53 10.93 6.08 10.06
CA GLY A 53 10.90 6.54 8.66
C GLY A 53 10.53 5.46 7.63
N GLN A 54 10.18 4.25 8.08
CA GLN A 54 9.91 3.09 7.22
C GLN A 54 8.44 2.95 6.82
N LEU A 55 7.55 3.81 7.33
CA LEU A 55 6.11 3.72 7.05
C LEU A 55 5.80 3.71 5.54
N ASN A 56 6.43 4.57 4.75
CA ASN A 56 6.14 4.66 3.31
C ASN A 56 6.64 3.44 2.53
N GLU A 57 7.75 2.84 2.94
CA GLU A 57 8.29 1.61 2.36
C GLU A 57 7.34 0.44 2.66
N HIS A 58 6.98 0.26 3.92
CA HIS A 58 6.02 -0.78 4.33
C HIS A 58 4.69 -0.70 3.57
N LEU A 59 4.14 0.51 3.41
CA LEU A 59 2.86 0.67 2.69
C LEU A 59 2.98 0.42 1.19
N GLN A 60 4.14 0.64 0.58
CA GLN A 60 4.41 0.27 -0.81
C GLN A 60 4.54 -1.24 -0.98
N GLU A 61 5.27 -1.90 -0.08
CA GLU A 61 5.41 -3.37 -0.10
C GLU A 61 4.03 -4.03 0.02
N ILE A 62 3.17 -3.55 0.92
CA ILE A 62 1.81 -4.04 1.06
C ILE A 62 0.97 -3.79 -0.20
N GLU A 63 1.09 -2.62 -0.84
CA GLU A 63 0.40 -2.33 -2.10
C GLU A 63 0.82 -3.32 -3.20
N GLN A 64 2.13 -3.51 -3.40
CA GLN A 64 2.65 -4.42 -4.42
C GLN A 64 2.24 -5.86 -4.13
N THR A 65 2.41 -6.32 -2.89
CA THR A 65 2.05 -7.69 -2.49
C THR A 65 0.56 -7.95 -2.67
N ALA A 66 -0.29 -6.96 -2.35
CA ALA A 66 -1.74 -7.08 -2.54
C ALA A 66 -2.11 -7.21 -4.02
N GLN A 67 -1.49 -6.42 -4.91
CA GLN A 67 -1.74 -6.50 -6.36
C GLN A 67 -1.32 -7.86 -6.93
N GLU A 68 -0.10 -8.30 -6.63
CA GLU A 68 0.42 -9.62 -7.08
C GLU A 68 -0.47 -10.76 -6.56
N ARG A 69 -0.93 -10.67 -5.31
CA ARG A 69 -1.81 -11.67 -4.70
C ARG A 69 -3.18 -11.72 -5.37
N ILE A 70 -3.77 -10.57 -5.71
CA ILE A 70 -5.04 -10.52 -6.45
C ILE A 70 -4.90 -11.14 -7.83
N GLU A 71 -3.84 -10.83 -8.56
CA GLU A 71 -3.60 -11.40 -9.90
C GLU A 71 -3.47 -12.92 -9.85
N LEU A 72 -2.72 -13.43 -8.85
CA LEU A 72 -2.58 -14.86 -8.63
C LEU A 72 -3.92 -15.52 -8.29
N LEU A 73 -4.67 -14.96 -7.34
CA LEU A 73 -5.98 -15.49 -6.92
C LEU A 73 -6.98 -15.46 -8.07
N MET A 74 -7.02 -14.38 -8.85
CA MET A 74 -7.87 -14.27 -10.03
C MET A 74 -7.56 -15.35 -11.06
N SER A 75 -6.28 -15.63 -11.30
CA SER A 75 -5.86 -16.69 -12.22
C SER A 75 -6.34 -18.06 -11.75
N GLN A 76 -6.13 -18.37 -10.45
CA GLN A 76 -6.58 -19.63 -9.84
C GLN A 76 -8.11 -19.77 -9.83
N LEU A 77 -8.83 -18.68 -9.54
CA LEU A 77 -10.29 -18.67 -9.52
C LEU A 77 -10.85 -18.89 -10.93
N LEU A 78 -10.25 -18.28 -11.96
CA LEU A 78 -10.67 -18.46 -13.35
C LEU A 78 -10.38 -19.86 -13.91
N GLU A 79 -9.32 -20.52 -13.44
CA GLU A 79 -9.06 -21.93 -13.77
C GLU A 79 -10.15 -22.86 -13.21
N ASN A 80 -10.65 -22.56 -12.01
CA ASN A 80 -11.69 -23.37 -11.36
C ASN A 80 -13.11 -23.01 -11.84
N GLU A 81 -13.38 -21.73 -12.04
CA GLU A 81 -14.68 -21.17 -12.44
C GLU A 81 -14.53 -20.28 -13.68
N PRO A 82 -14.50 -20.87 -14.89
CA PRO A 82 -14.28 -20.12 -16.11
C PRO A 82 -15.43 -19.15 -16.40
N ALA A 83 -15.09 -17.95 -16.83
CA ALA A 83 -16.08 -16.91 -17.13
C ALA A 83 -16.93 -17.27 -18.37
N PRO A 84 -18.22 -16.89 -18.40
CA PRO A 84 -19.07 -17.09 -19.57
C PRO A 84 -18.56 -16.27 -20.78
N GLU A 85 -18.96 -16.65 -21.99
CA GLU A 85 -18.53 -15.93 -23.19
C GLU A 85 -19.05 -14.49 -23.21
N LYS A 86 -18.14 -13.52 -23.09
CA LYS A 86 -18.45 -12.07 -23.08
C LYS A 86 -19.30 -11.59 -24.26
N LYS A 87 -19.15 -12.22 -25.45
CA LYS A 87 -19.95 -11.85 -26.63
C LYS A 87 -21.40 -12.31 -26.54
N LYS A 88 -21.67 -13.42 -25.85
CA LYS A 88 -23.00 -14.00 -25.71
C LYS A 88 -23.74 -13.42 -24.51
N ASP A 89 -23.02 -13.20 -23.41
CA ASP A 89 -23.58 -12.61 -22.20
C ASP A 89 -22.61 -11.59 -21.56
N PRO A 90 -22.65 -10.33 -22.02
CA PRO A 90 -21.80 -9.28 -21.49
C PRO A 90 -22.05 -8.97 -20.01
N ILE A 91 -23.31 -9.05 -19.57
CA ILE A 91 -23.72 -8.72 -18.19
C ILE A 91 -23.32 -9.85 -17.25
N GLY A 92 -23.61 -11.10 -17.60
CA GLY A 92 -23.18 -12.27 -16.83
C GLY A 92 -21.66 -12.38 -16.75
N TRP A 93 -20.93 -12.09 -17.84
CA TRP A 93 -19.47 -12.02 -17.79
C TRP A 93 -18.96 -10.96 -16.82
N ALA A 94 -19.51 -9.74 -16.85
CA ALA A 94 -19.11 -8.68 -15.93
C ALA A 94 -19.45 -9.04 -14.48
N ALA A 95 -20.62 -9.60 -14.23
CA ALA A 95 -21.03 -10.06 -12.90
C ALA A 95 -20.09 -11.16 -12.37
N HIS A 96 -19.74 -12.15 -13.20
CA HIS A 96 -18.82 -13.22 -12.86
C HIS A 96 -17.43 -12.70 -12.50
N MET A 97 -16.85 -11.86 -13.37
CA MET A 97 -15.53 -11.27 -13.13
C MET A 97 -15.49 -10.41 -11.86
N ASN A 98 -16.56 -9.65 -11.59
CA ASN A 98 -16.67 -8.84 -10.37
C ASN A 98 -16.78 -9.70 -9.12
N MET A 99 -17.55 -10.81 -9.18
CA MET A 99 -17.68 -11.76 -8.07
C MET A 99 -16.32 -12.37 -7.72
N LEU A 100 -15.58 -12.88 -8.72
CA LEU A 100 -14.25 -13.45 -8.50
C LEU A 100 -13.27 -12.42 -7.95
N HIS A 101 -13.30 -11.20 -8.50
CA HIS A 101 -12.46 -10.11 -8.00
C HIS A 101 -12.78 -9.77 -6.53
N GLN A 102 -14.06 -9.74 -6.16
CA GLN A 102 -14.47 -9.49 -4.78
C GLN A 102 -13.97 -10.60 -3.84
N MET A 103 -14.06 -11.87 -4.24
CA MET A 103 -13.54 -13.00 -3.46
C MET A 103 -12.02 -12.91 -3.26
N ALA A 104 -11.28 -12.58 -4.33
CA ALA A 104 -9.83 -12.38 -4.26
C ALA A 104 -9.49 -11.20 -3.34
N GLU A 105 -10.23 -10.09 -3.47
CA GLU A 105 -10.02 -8.90 -2.66
C GLU A 105 -10.28 -9.16 -1.17
N GLU A 106 -11.39 -9.81 -0.81
CA GLU A 106 -11.70 -10.16 0.58
C GLU A 106 -10.61 -11.00 1.23
N THR A 107 -10.05 -11.96 0.48
CA THR A 107 -8.91 -12.77 0.92
C THR A 107 -7.71 -11.88 1.23
N VAL A 108 -7.33 -11.00 0.30
CA VAL A 108 -6.18 -10.10 0.45
C VAL A 108 -6.36 -9.10 1.59
N LEU A 109 -7.56 -8.57 1.78
CA LEU A 109 -7.87 -7.68 2.90
C LEU A 109 -7.62 -8.39 4.25
N SER A 110 -8.05 -9.64 4.36
CA SER A 110 -7.85 -10.42 5.59
C SER A 110 -6.38 -10.78 5.84
N GLU A 111 -5.64 -11.17 4.79
CA GLU A 111 -4.25 -11.62 4.89
C GLU A 111 -3.27 -10.44 5.15
N LEU A 112 -3.42 -9.34 4.41
CA LEU A 112 -2.41 -8.26 4.36
C LEU A 112 -2.84 -6.97 5.05
N ILE A 113 -4.12 -6.62 4.98
CA ILE A 113 -4.60 -5.30 5.41
C ILE A 113 -4.99 -5.31 6.88
N TYR A 114 -5.73 -6.32 7.33
CA TYR A 114 -6.31 -6.39 8.68
C TYR A 114 -5.54 -7.28 9.66
N SER A 115 -4.42 -7.88 9.23
CA SER A 115 -3.53 -8.64 10.11
C SER A 115 -2.79 -7.75 11.12
#